data_AF-A0A965QD75-F1
#
_entry.id   AF-A0A965QD75-F1
#
_cell.length_a   1.000
_cell.length_b   1.000
_cell.length_c   1.000
_cell.angle_alpha   90.00
_cell.angle_beta   90.00
_cell.angle_gamma   90.00
#
_symmetry.space_group_name_H-M   'P 1'
#
loop_
_entity.id
_entity.type
_entity.pdbx_description
1 polymer ?
#
loop_
_entity_poly.entity_id
_entity_poly.type
_entity_poly.pdbx_seq_one_letter_code
_entity_poly.pdbx_strand_id
1 'polypeptide(L)'
;MISPSQHIVIALITLVGAAANSIAGGGTLLTFPALVGLGVPSLVANATSTVALWPGTLTSMYGYRDELRGAKAVAIAFFIPSVLGGLVGGVLLTLTTQRQFDHIVPWLVGFATTVFMLQKPILAALR
;
A
#
# COMPACT_ATOMS: atom_id res chain seq x y z
N MET A 1 -2.71 -24.69 -9.18
CA MET A 1 -1.31 -24.45 -9.57
C MET A 1 -1.28 -23.23 -10.46
N ILE A 2 -0.47 -22.22 -10.14
CA ILE A 2 -0.35 -20.98 -10.94
C ILE A 2 0.32 -21.34 -12.27
N SER A 3 -0.30 -20.99 -13.40
CA SER A 3 0.26 -21.26 -14.73
C SER A 3 1.41 -20.29 -15.06
N PRO A 4 2.35 -20.66 -15.95
CA PRO A 4 3.50 -19.81 -16.30
C PRO A 4 3.13 -18.40 -16.78
N SER A 5 1.99 -18.25 -17.47
CA SER A 5 1.49 -16.95 -17.93
C SER A 5 1.03 -16.05 -16.79
N GLN A 6 0.52 -16.61 -15.69
CA GLN A 6 0.10 -15.84 -14.51
C GLN A 6 1.29 -15.23 -13.77
N HIS A 7 2.47 -15.86 -13.79
CA HIS A 7 3.68 -15.29 -13.18
C HIS A 7 4.12 -13.99 -13.88
N ILE A 8 4.02 -13.93 -15.21
CA ILE A 8 4.35 -12.73 -15.98
C ILE A 8 3.38 -11.59 -15.64
N VAL A 9 2.08 -11.89 -15.55
CA VAL A 9 1.05 -10.91 -15.19
C VAL A 9 1.28 -10.38 -13.77
N ILE A 10 1.57 -11.26 -12.81
CA ILE A 10 1.90 -10.86 -11.44
C ILE A 10 3.14 -9.98 -11.42
N ALA A 11 4.21 -10.38 -12.11
CA ALA A 11 5.46 -9.61 -12.17
C ALA A 11 5.21 -8.20 -12.72
N LEU A 12 4.41 -8.08 -13.79
CA LEU A 12 4.06 -6.79 -14.39
C LEU A 12 3.22 -5.93 -13.44
N ILE A 13 2.16 -6.48 -12.83
CA ILE A 13 1.30 -5.76 -11.88
C ILE A 13 2.11 -5.35 -10.65
N THR A 14 3.00 -6.21 -10.16
CA THR A 14 3.85 -5.92 -9.00
C THR A 14 4.87 -4.84 -9.33
N LEU A 15 5.44 -4.84 -10.54
CA LEU A 15 6.35 -3.80 -11.01
C LEU A 15 5.64 -2.44 -11.11
N VAL A 16 4.46 -2.41 -11.74
CA VAL A 16 3.64 -1.19 -11.86
C VAL A 16 3.17 -0.71 -10.49
N GLY A 17 2.74 -1.64 -9.62
CA GLY A 17 2.36 -1.36 -8.25
C GLY A 17 3.52 -0.79 -7.43
N ALA A 18 4.73 -1.34 -7.57
CA ALA A 18 5.93 -0.81 -6.91
C ALA A 18 6.29 0.59 -7.40
N ALA A 19 6.21 0.84 -8.72
CA ALA A 19 6.42 2.17 -9.28
C ALA A 19 5.38 3.17 -8.77
N ALA A 20 4.10 2.79 -8.76
CA ALA A 20 3.02 3.63 -8.22
C ALA A 20 3.17 3.89 -6.72
N ASN A 21 3.64 2.89 -5.94
CA ASN A 21 3.94 3.05 -4.52
C ASN A 21 5.06 4.07 -4.28
N SER A 22 6.09 4.05 -5.13
CA SER A 22 7.22 4.97 -5.04
C SER A 22 6.81 6.43 -5.29
N ILE A 23 5.87 6.66 -6.22
CA ILE A 23 5.44 8.00 -6.63
C ILE A 23 4.33 8.55 -5.74
N ALA A 24 3.32 7.74 -5.43
CA ALA A 24 2.07 8.20 -4.83
C ALA A 24 1.64 7.40 -3.58
N GLY A 25 2.39 6.36 -3.19
CA GLY A 25 2.05 5.51 -2.03
C GLY A 25 0.85 4.58 -2.23
N GLY A 26 0.27 4.53 -3.43
CA GLY A 26 -0.94 3.76 -3.73
C GLY A 26 -0.70 2.35 -4.28
N GLY A 27 0.53 1.83 -4.24
CA GLY A 27 0.88 0.59 -4.94
C GLY A 27 0.16 -0.66 -4.45
N THR A 28 -0.19 -0.69 -3.15
CA THR A 28 -1.02 -1.74 -2.55
C THR A 28 -2.40 -1.83 -3.18
N LEU A 29 -2.97 -0.72 -3.68
CA LEU A 29 -4.27 -0.73 -4.38
C LEU A 29 -4.24 -1.52 -5.69
N LEU A 30 -3.04 -1.77 -6.25
CA LEU A 30 -2.85 -2.56 -7.46
C LEU A 30 -2.41 -3.99 -7.12
N THR A 31 -1.41 -4.15 -6.23
CA THR A 31 -0.82 -5.46 -5.94
C THR A 31 -1.77 -6.36 -5.14
N PHE A 32 -2.50 -5.80 -4.19
CA PHE A 32 -3.37 -6.57 -3.31
C PHE A 32 -4.57 -7.19 -4.04
N PRO A 33 -5.40 -6.45 -4.80
CA PRO A 33 -6.52 -7.05 -5.53
C PRO A 33 -6.06 -8.05 -6.59
N ALA A 34 -4.88 -7.84 -7.19
CA ALA A 34 -4.31 -8.79 -8.14
C ALA A 34 -3.98 -10.14 -7.49
N LEU A 35 -3.35 -10.14 -6.32
CA LEU A 35 -3.07 -11.38 -5.57
C LEU A 35 -4.36 -12.08 -5.13
N VAL A 36 -5.36 -11.34 -4.65
CA VAL A 36 -6.67 -11.90 -4.28
C VAL A 36 -7.38 -12.48 -5.50
N GLY A 37 -7.35 -11.79 -6.64
CA GLY A 37 -7.93 -12.27 -7.91
C GLY A 37 -7.27 -13.55 -8.44
N LEU A 38 -6.06 -13.86 -7.99
CA LEU A 38 -5.34 -15.10 -8.31
C LEU A 38 -5.60 -16.23 -7.31
N GLY A 39 -6.48 -16.02 -6.34
CA GLY A 39 -6.87 -17.00 -5.34
C GLY A 39 -5.97 -17.03 -4.10
N VAL A 40 -5.09 -16.03 -3.91
CA VAL A 40 -4.34 -15.91 -2.66
C VAL A 40 -5.29 -15.41 -1.55
N PRO A 41 -5.33 -16.06 -0.38
CA PRO A 41 -6.14 -15.59 0.75
C PRO A 41 -5.83 -14.14 1.09
N SER A 42 -6.84 -13.30 1.29
CA SER A 42 -6.66 -11.85 1.45
C SER A 42 -5.69 -11.49 2.58
N LEU A 43 -5.68 -12.21 3.71
CA LEU A 43 -4.71 -11.93 4.78
C LEU A 43 -3.26 -12.11 4.30
N VAL A 44 -2.99 -13.22 3.60
CA VAL A 44 -1.67 -13.52 3.04
C VAL A 44 -1.33 -12.53 1.94
N ALA A 45 -2.28 -12.22 1.05
CA ALA A 45 -2.10 -11.26 -0.03
C ALA A 45 -1.71 -9.86 0.49
N ASN A 46 -2.32 -9.40 1.58
CA ASN A 46 -1.99 -8.12 2.21
C ASN A 46 -0.57 -8.13 2.80
N ALA A 47 -0.25 -9.15 3.61
CA ALA A 47 1.06 -9.29 4.21
C ALA A 47 2.17 -9.35 3.15
N THR A 48 1.97 -10.17 2.10
CA THR A 48 2.90 -10.28 0.96
C THR A 48 3.05 -8.95 0.22
N SER A 49 1.96 -8.23 -0.05
CA SER A 49 2.02 -6.94 -0.74
C SER A 49 2.82 -5.91 0.04
N THR A 50 2.63 -5.84 1.36
CA THR A 50 3.36 -4.92 2.24
C THR A 50 4.85 -5.21 2.24
N VAL A 51 5.24 -6.48 2.38
CA VAL A 51 6.65 -6.89 2.36
C VAL A 51 7.29 -6.64 0.99
N ALA A 52 6.57 -6.92 -0.10
CA ALA A 52 7.08 -6.72 -1.45
C ALA A 52 7.35 -5.24 -1.79
N LEU A 53 6.56 -4.33 -1.23
CA LEU A 53 6.69 -2.90 -1.50
C LEU A 53 7.71 -2.19 -0.60
N TRP A 54 8.05 -2.77 0.55
CA TRP A 54 8.90 -2.15 1.55
C TRP A 54 10.30 -1.74 1.05
N PRO A 55 11.02 -2.57 0.26
CA PRO A 55 12.29 -2.17 -0.35
C PRO A 55 12.12 -0.95 -1.27
N GLY A 56 11.01 -0.89 -2.01
CA GLY A 56 10.69 0.24 -2.89
C GLY A 56 10.43 1.54 -2.11
N THR A 57 9.80 1.45 -0.94
CA THR A 57 9.63 2.59 -0.05
C THR A 57 10.96 3.08 0.53
N LEU A 58 11.87 2.17 0.90
CA LEU A 58 13.20 2.55 1.39
C LEU A 58 14.05 3.22 0.30
N THR A 59 14.03 2.67 -0.92
CA THR A 59 14.77 3.26 -2.05
C THR A 59 14.16 4.59 -2.48
N SER A 60 12.84 4.77 -2.44
CA SER A 60 12.19 6.04 -2.75
C SER A 60 12.53 7.11 -1.71
N MET A 61 12.52 6.77 -0.41
CA MET A 61 12.95 7.68 0.65
C MET A 61 14.39 8.16 0.46
N TYR A 62 15.29 7.26 0.03
CA TYR A 62 16.68 7.63 -0.27
C TYR A 62 16.79 8.47 -1.55
N GLY A 63 16.09 8.11 -2.62
CA GLY A 63 16.11 8.81 -3.90
C GLY A 63 15.55 10.22 -3.83
N TYR A 64 14.47 10.42 -3.06
CA TYR A 64 13.81 11.71 -2.87
C TYR A 64 14.30 12.48 -1.64
N ARG A 65 15.42 12.06 -1.02
CA ARG A 65 15.92 12.66 0.22
C ARG A 65 16.14 14.18 0.14
N ASP A 66 16.55 14.68 -1.03
CA ASP A 66 16.84 16.10 -1.22
C ASP A 66 15.56 16.93 -1.35
N GLU A 67 14.50 16.36 -1.91
CA GLU A 67 13.15 16.94 -1.96
C GLU A 67 12.48 16.90 -0.57
N LEU A 68 12.73 15.84 0.21
CA LEU A 68 12.26 15.72 1.59
C LEU A 68 12.85 16.77 2.55
N ARG A 69 13.98 17.41 2.22
CA ARG A 69 14.57 18.47 3.07
C ARG A 69 13.61 19.63 3.30
N GLY A 70 12.83 19.99 2.29
CA GLY A 70 11.80 21.04 2.39
C GLY A 70 10.55 20.63 3.20
N ALA A 71 10.33 19.33 3.39
CA ALA A 71 9.18 18.77 4.08
C ALA A 71 9.55 18.09 5.43
N LYS A 72 10.78 18.27 5.92
CA LYS A 72 11.31 17.55 7.09
C LYS A 72 10.45 17.74 8.35
N ALA A 73 9.95 18.96 8.59
CA ALA A 73 9.08 19.24 9.74
C ALA A 73 7.77 18.45 9.67
N VAL A 74 7.16 18.38 8.48
CA VAL A 74 5.94 17.60 8.23
C VAL A 74 6.23 16.10 8.37
N ALA A 75 7.32 15.61 7.78
CA ALA A 75 7.73 14.20 7.88
C ALA A 75 7.93 13.76 9.34
N ILE A 76 8.55 14.60 10.18
CA ILE A 76 8.73 14.32 11.60
C ILE A 76 7.39 14.37 12.35
N ALA A 77 6.54 15.35 12.06
CA ALA A 77 5.22 15.46 12.68
C ALA A 77 4.34 14.23 12.42
N PHE A 78 4.42 13.66 11.21
CA PHE A 78 3.68 12.46 10.84
C PHE A 78 4.39 11.14 11.20
N PHE A 79 5.64 11.18 11.70
CA PHE A 79 6.40 9.98 12.02
C PHE A 79 5.74 9.14 13.12
N ILE A 80 5.45 9.77 14.26
CA ILE A 80 4.81 9.09 15.41
C ILE A 80 3.46 8.47 15.02
N PRO A 81 2.49 9.22 14.44
CA PRO A 81 1.21 8.64 14.08
C PRO A 81 1.34 7.53 13.02
N SER A 82 2.31 7.62 12.10
CA SER A 82 2.56 6.56 11.10
C SER A 82 3.07 5.27 11.74
N VAL A 83 4.02 5.38 12.68
CA VAL A 83 4.57 4.23 13.41
C VAL A 83 3.49 3.59 14.28
N LEU A 84 2.74 4.41 15.04
CA LEU A 84 1.64 3.91 15.87
C LEU A 84 0.55 3.26 15.03
N GLY A 85 0.14 3.88 13.92
CA GLY A 85 -0.86 3.32 13.01
C GLY A 85 -0.40 2.00 12.39
N GLY A 86 0.87 1.92 11.97
CA GLY A 86 1.46 0.68 11.43
C GLY A 86 1.53 -0.45 12.46
N LEU A 87 1.94 -0.13 13.69
CA LEU A 87 1.99 -1.10 14.79
C LEU A 87 0.59 -1.61 15.16
N VAL A 88 -0.36 -0.69 15.37
CA VAL A 88 -1.74 -1.04 15.72
C VAL A 88 -2.38 -1.85 14.60
N GLY A 89 -2.23 -1.44 13.34
CA GLY A 89 -2.72 -2.18 12.19
C GLY A 89 -2.08 -3.57 12.06
N GLY A 90 -0.77 -3.68 12.26
CA GLY A 90 -0.06 -4.95 12.23
C GLY A 90 -0.51 -5.92 13.34
N VAL A 91 -0.69 -5.43 14.56
CA VAL A 91 -1.22 -6.24 15.67
C VAL A 91 -2.68 -6.64 15.42
N LEU A 92 -3.51 -5.73 14.92
CA LEU A 92 -4.89 -6.07 14.57
C LEU A 92 -4.94 -7.14 13.48
N LEU A 93 -4.03 -7.10 12.50
CA LEU A 93 -3.93 -8.13 11.47
C LEU A 93 -3.61 -9.52 12.06
N THR A 94 -2.75 -9.62 13.08
CA THR A 94 -2.44 -10.92 13.71
C THR A 94 -3.58 -11.47 14.56
N LEU A 95 -4.45 -10.59 15.06
CA LEU A 95 -5.65 -10.98 15.82
C LEU A 95 -6.88 -11.23 14.92
N THR A 96 -6.85 -10.82 13.66
CA THR A 96 -7.99 -10.91 12.74
C THR A 96 -7.98 -12.24 11.99
N THR A 97 -9.12 -12.94 12.00
CA THR A 97 -9.26 -14.17 11.20
C THR A 97 -9.43 -13.87 9.72
N GLN A 98 -9.03 -14.82 8.85
CA GLN A 98 -9.18 -14.71 7.39
C GLN A 98 -10.61 -14.29 6.99
N ARG A 99 -11.64 -14.92 7.58
CA ARG A 99 -13.04 -14.63 7.29
C ARG A 99 -13.46 -13.20 7.66
N GLN A 100 -12.97 -12.69 8.80
CA GLN A 100 -13.24 -11.31 9.21
C GLN A 100 -12.53 -10.32 8.28
N PHE A 101 -11.28 -10.62 7.90
CA PHE A 101 -10.51 -9.78 6.99
C PHE A 101 -11.18 -9.69 5.62
N ASP A 102 -11.65 -10.82 5.06
CA ASP A 102 -12.32 -10.88 3.75
C ASP A 102 -13.57 -9.99 3.70
N HIS A 103 -14.29 -9.83 4.81
CA HIS A 103 -15.44 -8.92 4.89
C HIS A 103 -15.06 -7.44 5.02
N ILE A 104 -13.96 -7.13 5.69
CA ILE A 104 -13.51 -5.75 5.96
C ILE A 104 -12.74 -5.17 4.76
N VAL A 105 -11.97 -6.01 4.06
CA VAL A 105 -11.08 -5.64 2.96
C VAL A 105 -11.76 -4.77 1.88
N PRO A 106 -12.95 -5.11 1.34
CA PRO A 106 -13.57 -4.31 0.28
C PRO A 106 -13.85 -2.87 0.72
N TRP A 107 -14.23 -2.67 1.98
CA TRP A 107 -14.46 -1.35 2.56
C TRP A 107 -13.15 -0.57 2.73
N LEU A 108 -12.08 -1.24 3.17
CA LEU A 108 -10.76 -0.61 3.29
C LEU A 108 -10.21 -0.18 1.93
N VAL A 109 -10.28 -1.06 0.93
CA VAL A 109 -9.82 -0.77 -0.44
C VAL A 109 -10.68 0.33 -1.07
N GLY A 110 -12.00 0.28 -0.90
CA GLY A 110 -12.91 1.31 -1.40
C GLY A 110 -12.65 2.68 -0.76
N PHE A 111 -12.46 2.72 0.56
CA PHE A 111 -12.10 3.93 1.28
C PHE A 111 -10.75 4.49 0.81
N ALA A 112 -9.72 3.66 0.76
CA ALA A 112 -8.38 4.07 0.33
C ALA A 112 -8.38 4.59 -1.12
N THR A 113 -9.11 3.92 -2.01
CA THR A 113 -9.27 4.35 -3.42
C THR A 113 -9.98 5.70 -3.51
N THR A 114 -11.03 5.90 -2.71
CA THR A 114 -11.79 7.16 -2.67
C THR A 114 -10.92 8.31 -2.17
N VAL A 115 -10.19 8.12 -1.06
CA VAL A 115 -9.26 9.13 -0.53
C VAL A 115 -8.16 9.44 -1.55
N PHE A 116 -7.60 8.41 -2.20
CA PHE A 116 -6.59 8.57 -3.23
C PHE A 116 -7.10 9.37 -4.44
N MET A 117 -8.33 9.12 -4.88
CA MET A 117 -8.98 9.87 -5.96
C MET A 117 -9.23 11.33 -5.56
N LEU A 118 -9.61 11.58 -4.30
CA LEU A 118 -9.89 12.91 -3.77
C LEU A 118 -8.63 13.72 -3.40
N GLN A 119 -7.45 13.11 -3.37
CA GLN A 119 -6.21 13.80 -2.99
C GLN A 119 -5.93 15.05 -3.86
N LYS A 120 -6.07 14.93 -5.19
CA LYS A 120 -5.85 16.04 -6.12
C LYS A 120 -6.85 17.20 -5.90
N PRO A 121 -8.18 16.97 -5.87
CA PRO A 121 -9.13 18.06 -5.63
C PRO A 121 -9.02 18.65 -4.22
N ILE A 122 -8.72 17.86 -3.19
CA ILE A 122 -8.53 18.38 -1.82
C ILE A 122 -7.32 19.31 -1.75
N LEU A 123 -6.18 18.91 -2.33
CA LEU A 123 -4.99 19.76 -2.37
C LEU A 123 -5.20 21.03 -3.21
N ALA A 124 -6.06 20.98 -4.22
CA ALA A 124 -6.43 22.16 -5.01
C ALA A 124 -7.36 23.11 -4.25
N ALA A 125 -8.25 22.59 -3.38
CA ALA A 125 -9.15 23.41 -2.57
C ALA A 125 -8.48 24.04 -1.34
N LEU A 126 -7.32 23.52 -0.92
CA LEU A 126 -6.51 24.03 0.20
C LEU A 126 -5.44 25.05 -0.23
N ARG A 127 -5.30 25.32 -1.53
CA ARG A 127 -4.44 26.35 -2.11
C ARG A 127 -5.25 27.57 -2.50
#